data_AF-A0A182P0K8-F1
#
_entry.id   AF-A0A182P0K8-F1
#
_cell.length_a   1.000
_cell.length_b   1.000
_cell.length_c   1.000
_cell.angle_alpha   90.00
_cell.angle_beta   90.00
_cell.angle_gamma   90.00
#
_symmetry.space_group_name_H-M   'P 1'
#
loop_
_entity.id
_entity.type
_entity.pdbx_description
1 polymer ?
#
loop_
_entity_poly.entity_id
_entity_poly.type
_entity_poly.pdbx_seq_one_letter_code
_entity_poly.pdbx_strand_id
1 'polypeptide(L)'
;LFIICFTTSLSIVCFTLGLFFHIYKPTQLILDDRLTMRQIMPYYRWWKDTADVLVTCRVFIFNVTNSDRWLAGLDEQLKLDEVVPIVYREMLEHDNVTFHEHNSTMSYLTRRRLEFLPDRNVPGILNKTIVVPNISLLASLLQFFADEL
;
A
#
# COMPACT_ATOMS: atom_id res chain seq x y z
N LEU A 1 -24.15 12.44 59.07
CA LEU A 1 -23.59 13.61 58.35
C LEU A 1 -22.25 13.28 57.68
N PHE A 2 -21.24 12.81 58.43
CA PHE A 2 -19.91 12.47 57.89
C PHE A 2 -19.92 11.42 56.77
N ILE A 3 -20.67 10.32 56.96
CA ILE A 3 -20.77 9.26 55.95
C ILE A 3 -21.38 9.79 54.64
N ILE A 4 -22.41 10.63 54.74
CA ILE A 4 -23.09 11.21 53.58
C ILE A 4 -22.14 12.14 52.80
N CYS A 5 -21.38 12.98 53.51
CA CYS A 5 -20.41 13.88 52.90
C CYS A 5 -19.26 13.12 52.21
N PHE A 6 -18.85 11.98 52.79
CA PHE A 6 -17.85 11.09 52.19
C PHE A 6 -18.38 10.40 50.93
N THR A 7 -19.63 9.92 50.95
CA THR A 7 -20.21 9.28 49.76
C THR A 7 -20.49 10.25 48.63
N THR A 8 -20.87 11.49 48.92
CA THR A 8 -21.13 12.50 47.87
C THR A 8 -19.84 13.00 47.24
N SER A 9 -18.77 13.18 48.02
CA SER A 9 -17.47 13.57 47.47
C SER A 9 -16.89 12.49 46.55
N LEU A 10 -17.00 11.21 46.95
CA LEU A 10 -16.58 10.08 46.12
C LEU A 10 -17.38 10.01 44.81
N SER A 11 -18.70 10.21 44.85
CA SER A 11 -19.54 10.24 43.65
C SER A 11 -19.15 11.35 42.68
N ILE A 12 -18.83 12.54 43.19
CA ILE A 12 -18.39 13.67 42.35
C ILE A 12 -17.04 13.33 41.69
N VAL A 13 -16.09 12.75 42.43
CA VAL A 13 -14.79 12.34 41.88
C VAL A 13 -14.94 11.25 40.82
N CYS A 14 -15.76 10.24 41.05
CA CYS A 14 -16.02 9.19 40.05
C CYS A 14 -16.68 9.76 38.79
N PHE A 15 -17.62 10.71 38.95
CA PHE A 15 -18.29 11.34 37.82
C PHE A 15 -17.35 12.23 36.99
N THR A 16 -16.49 13.02 37.64
CA THR A 16 -15.50 13.84 36.93
C THR A 16 -14.46 12.99 36.21
N LEU A 17 -14.02 11.89 36.82
CA LEU A 17 -13.10 10.93 36.20
C LEU A 17 -13.74 10.20 35.00
N GLY A 18 -15.03 9.86 35.11
CA GLY A 18 -15.80 9.27 34.01
C GLY A 18 -15.96 10.23 32.83
N LEU A 19 -16.27 11.51 33.08
CA LEU A 19 -16.31 12.54 32.05
C LEU A 19 -14.94 12.77 31.41
N PHE A 20 -13.87 12.75 32.21
CA PHE A 20 -12.50 12.87 31.71
C PHE A 20 -12.15 11.75 30.72
N PHE A 21 -12.41 10.48 31.05
CA PHE A 21 -12.16 9.36 30.13
C PHE A 21 -13.08 9.35 28.92
N HIS A 22 -14.30 9.89 29.04
CA HIS A 22 -15.21 10.03 27.92
C HIS A 22 -14.74 11.09 26.91
N ILE A 23 -14.23 12.22 27.40
CA ILE A 23 -13.68 13.30 26.57
C ILE A 23 -12.32 12.88 26.00
N TYR A 24 -11.42 12.43 26.86
CA TYR A 24 -10.10 11.95 26.50
C TYR A 24 -10.13 10.43 26.38
N LYS A 25 -10.66 9.94 25.26
CA LYS A 25 -10.69 8.50 24.98
C LYS A 25 -9.26 7.97 25.06
N PRO A 26 -8.92 7.13 26.06
CA PRO A 26 -7.54 6.67 26.24
C PRO A 26 -7.07 5.85 25.05
N THR A 27 -7.99 5.21 24.32
CA THR A 27 -7.71 4.49 23.09
C THR A 27 -7.17 5.40 21.99
N GLN A 28 -7.71 6.62 21.83
CA GLN A 28 -7.24 7.58 20.82
C GLN A 28 -5.84 8.09 21.18
N LEU A 29 -5.61 8.43 22.45
CA LEU A 29 -4.28 8.87 22.92
C LEU A 29 -3.20 7.82 22.69
N ILE A 30 -3.50 6.55 23.00
CA ILE A 30 -2.58 5.44 22.76
C ILE A 30 -2.37 5.23 21.25
N LEU A 31 -3.44 5.31 20.46
CA LEU A 31 -3.36 5.11 19.03
C LEU A 31 -2.51 6.19 18.36
N ASP A 32 -2.70 7.47 18.72
CA ASP A 32 -1.94 8.58 18.17
C ASP A 32 -0.45 8.47 18.50
N ASP A 33 -0.11 8.08 19.73
CA ASP A 33 1.29 7.84 20.12
C ASP A 33 1.91 6.67 19.33
N ARG A 34 1.13 5.61 19.08
CA ARG A 34 1.58 4.41 18.35
C ARG A 34 1.57 4.56 16.83
N LEU A 35 0.80 5.48 16.26
CA LEU A 35 0.76 5.74 14.82
C LEU A 35 1.77 6.81 14.40
N THR A 36 2.27 7.61 15.34
CA THR A 36 3.28 8.63 15.04
C THR A 36 4.57 7.96 14.55
N MET A 37 5.04 8.32 13.36
CA MET A 37 6.30 7.82 12.80
C MET A 37 7.49 8.37 13.60
N ARG A 38 8.11 7.51 14.41
CA ARG A 38 9.31 7.82 15.21
C ARG A 38 10.40 6.80 14.96
N GLN A 39 11.66 7.26 14.91
CA GLN A 39 12.80 6.40 14.57
C GLN A 39 13.00 5.19 15.51
N ILE A 40 12.59 5.32 16.77
CA ILE A 40 12.70 4.26 17.77
C ILE A 40 11.70 3.11 17.58
N MET A 41 10.63 3.35 16.82
CA MET A 41 9.50 2.44 16.75
C MET A 41 9.73 1.33 15.70
N PRO A 42 9.27 0.09 15.94
CA PRO A 42 9.49 -1.02 15.02
C PRO A 42 8.94 -0.79 13.61
N TYR A 43 7.76 -0.19 13.51
CA TYR A 43 7.12 0.11 12.23
C TYR A 43 7.89 1.13 11.39
N TYR A 44 8.64 2.04 12.01
CA TYR A 44 9.57 2.91 11.27
C TYR A 44 10.69 2.11 10.62
N ARG A 45 11.21 1.07 11.31
CA ARG A 45 12.26 0.22 10.74
C ARG A 45 11.76 -0.57 9.54
N TRP A 46 10.59 -1.19 9.65
CA TRP A 46 9.97 -1.93 8.53
C TRP A 46 9.60 -1.04 7.36
N TRP A 47 9.13 0.19 7.64
CA TRP A 47 8.92 1.18 6.59
C TRP A 47 10.24 1.57 5.95
N LYS A 48 11.27 1.87 6.74
CA LYS A 48 12.58 2.32 6.24
C LYS A 48 13.25 1.26 5.36
N ASP A 49 13.21 0.02 5.80
CA ASP A 49 13.76 -1.12 5.07
C ASP A 49 12.85 -2.34 5.24
N THR A 50 12.41 -2.88 4.11
CA THR A 50 11.53 -4.04 4.04
C THR A 50 12.30 -5.36 3.96
N ALA A 51 13.62 -5.37 4.12
CA ALA A 51 14.44 -6.59 4.09
C ALA A 51 13.94 -7.70 5.04
N ASP A 52 13.45 -7.33 6.22
CA ASP A 52 12.94 -8.27 7.24
C ASP A 52 11.48 -8.71 7.01
N VAL A 53 10.79 -8.11 6.04
CA VAL A 53 9.37 -8.38 5.75
C VAL A 53 9.21 -8.87 4.32
N LEU A 54 8.60 -10.04 4.15
CA LEU A 54 8.33 -10.56 2.81
C LEU A 54 7.14 -9.80 2.18
N VAL A 55 7.44 -8.76 1.40
CA VAL A 55 6.47 -8.08 0.54
C VAL A 55 6.53 -8.70 -0.85
N THR A 56 5.39 -9.12 -1.40
CA THR A 56 5.30 -9.74 -2.72
C THR A 56 4.49 -8.89 -3.68
N CYS A 57 5.06 -8.59 -4.85
CA CYS A 57 4.35 -8.01 -5.99
C CYS A 57 3.90 -9.13 -6.92
N ARG A 58 2.60 -9.22 -7.20
CA ARG A 58 2.02 -10.22 -8.12
C ARG A 58 1.57 -9.53 -9.39
N VAL A 59 2.17 -9.92 -10.52
CA VAL A 59 1.86 -9.35 -11.83
C VAL A 59 0.97 -10.32 -12.60
N PHE A 60 -0.27 -9.92 -12.85
CA PHE A 60 -1.24 -10.66 -13.66
C PHE A 60 -1.19 -10.13 -15.08
N ILE A 61 -0.97 -11.02 -16.05
CA ILE A 61 -0.89 -10.63 -17.47
C ILE A 61 -1.97 -11.38 -18.22
N PHE A 62 -2.71 -10.65 -19.06
CA PHE A 62 -3.74 -11.23 -19.91
C PHE A 62 -3.17 -11.43 -21.31
N ASN A 63 -3.10 -12.68 -21.74
CA ASN A 63 -2.69 -13.08 -23.07
C ASN A 63 -3.87 -12.95 -24.04
N VAL A 64 -3.65 -12.28 -25.17
CA VAL A 64 -4.65 -12.14 -26.22
C VAL A 64 -4.59 -13.35 -27.15
N THR A 65 -5.69 -14.10 -27.27
CA THR A 65 -5.71 -15.36 -28.05
C THR A 65 -6.22 -15.20 -29.48
N ASN A 66 -6.95 -14.12 -29.80
CA ASN A 66 -7.58 -13.91 -31.10
C ASN A 66 -7.19 -12.58 -31.77
N SER A 67 -5.97 -12.08 -31.53
CA SER A 67 -5.50 -10.77 -32.02
C SER A 67 -5.73 -10.58 -33.51
N ASP A 68 -5.34 -11.55 -34.34
CA ASP A 68 -5.38 -11.42 -35.80
C ASP A 68 -6.81 -11.41 -36.35
N ARG A 69 -7.68 -12.24 -35.76
CA ARG A 69 -9.11 -12.32 -36.14
C ARG A 69 -9.86 -11.06 -35.73
N TRP A 70 -9.56 -10.55 -34.54
CA TRP A 70 -10.16 -9.31 -34.04
C TRP A 70 -9.72 -8.11 -34.89
N LEU A 71 -8.43 -8.00 -35.23
CA LEU A 71 -7.91 -6.95 -36.12
C LEU A 71 -8.49 -7.03 -37.54
N ALA A 72 -8.80 -8.23 -38.02
CA ALA A 72 -9.47 -8.43 -39.31
C ALA A 72 -10.99 -8.15 -39.28
N GLY A 73 -11.56 -7.81 -38.12
CA GLY A 73 -13.00 -7.59 -37.95
C GLY A 73 -13.85 -8.88 -38.01
N LEU A 74 -13.22 -10.05 -37.91
CA LEU A 74 -13.91 -11.35 -37.94
C LEU A 74 -14.50 -11.74 -36.58
N ASP A 75 -13.88 -11.27 -35.49
CA ASP A 75 -14.38 -11.43 -34.13
C ASP A 75 -14.72 -10.05 -33.56
N GLU A 76 -15.92 -9.87 -33.00
CA GLU A 76 -16.36 -8.58 -32.42
C GLU A 76 -15.65 -8.26 -31.09
N GLN A 77 -15.27 -9.30 -30.32
CA GLN A 77 -14.69 -9.15 -28.99
C GLN A 77 -13.31 -9.81 -28.89
N LEU A 78 -12.40 -9.13 -28.17
CA LEU A 78 -11.09 -9.66 -27.83
C LEU A 78 -11.21 -10.77 -26.78
N LYS A 79 -10.54 -11.89 -27.00
CA LYS A 79 -10.45 -13.03 -26.08
C LYS A 79 -9.16 -12.95 -25.29
N LEU A 80 -9.31 -12.99 -23.96
CA LEU A 80 -8.24 -12.83 -23.00
C LEU A 80 -8.12 -14.08 -22.13
N ASP A 81 -6.91 -14.61 -22.03
CA ASP A 81 -6.57 -15.70 -21.13
C ASP A 81 -5.60 -15.20 -20.07
N GLU A 82 -5.95 -15.37 -18.79
CA GLU A 82 -5.06 -15.00 -17.69
C GLU A 82 -3.84 -15.92 -17.66
N VAL A 83 -2.66 -15.31 -17.69
CA VAL A 83 -1.41 -15.99 -17.37
C VAL A 83 -1.20 -15.90 -15.86
N VAL A 84 -1.00 -17.07 -15.23
CA VAL A 84 -0.68 -17.24 -13.79
C VAL A 84 0.25 -16.11 -13.32
N PRO A 85 0.02 -15.54 -12.13
CA PRO A 85 0.75 -14.36 -11.67
C PRO A 85 2.25 -14.60 -11.60
N ILE A 86 3.02 -13.66 -12.14
CA ILE A 86 4.47 -13.61 -11.96
C ILE A 86 4.74 -12.93 -10.62
N VAL A 87 5.31 -13.68 -9.68
CA VAL A 87 5.55 -13.23 -8.31
C VAL A 87 6.98 -12.72 -8.16
N TYR A 88 7.10 -11.46 -7.74
CA TYR A 88 8.35 -10.83 -7.36
C TYR A 88 8.33 -10.53 -5.85
N ARG A 89 9.48 -10.58 -5.20
CA ARG A 89 9.70 -9.91 -3.92
C ARG A 89 9.91 -8.43 -4.19
N GLU A 90 9.15 -7.59 -3.52
CA GLU A 90 9.34 -6.15 -3.53
C GLU A 90 10.20 -5.76 -2.33
N MET A 91 11.28 -5.03 -2.59
CA MET A 91 12.12 -4.42 -1.58
C MET A 91 12.05 -2.91 -1.74
N LEU A 92 11.54 -2.25 -0.71
CA LEU A 92 11.50 -0.81 -0.53
C LEU A 92 12.55 -0.39 0.49
N GLU A 93 13.40 0.55 0.08
CA GLU A 93 14.41 1.20 0.91
C GLU A 93 14.12 2.72 0.91
N HIS A 94 13.99 3.33 2.10
CA HIS A 94 13.78 4.77 2.26
C HIS A 94 15.03 5.44 2.83
N ASP A 95 15.70 6.24 1.99
CA ASP A 95 16.93 6.96 2.32
C ASP A 95 16.68 8.44 2.59
N ASN A 96 17.71 9.12 3.11
CA ASN A 96 17.73 10.57 3.34
C ASN A 96 16.50 11.06 4.12
N VAL A 97 16.08 10.27 5.11
CA VAL A 97 14.90 10.54 5.91
C VAL A 97 15.15 11.74 6.84
N THR A 98 14.44 12.84 6.60
CA THR A 98 14.50 14.06 7.42
C THR A 98 13.13 14.36 8.03
N PHE A 99 13.11 14.56 9.35
CA PHE A 99 11.90 14.93 10.09
C PHE A 99 11.85 16.44 10.27
N HIS A 100 10.69 17.02 10.00
CA HIS A 100 10.43 18.45 10.10
C HIS A 100 9.49 18.72 11.29
N GLU A 101 10.06 19.00 12.46
CA GLU A 101 9.28 19.18 13.69
C GLU A 101 8.31 20.37 13.61
N HIS A 102 8.69 21.43 12.90
CA HIS A 102 7.91 22.67 12.77
C HIS A 102 6.55 22.47 12.07
N ASN A 103 6.41 21.45 11.22
CA ASN A 103 5.19 21.18 10.47
C ASN A 103 4.74 19.71 10.55
N SER A 104 5.39 18.91 11.39
CA SER A 104 5.11 17.47 11.57
C SER A 104 5.15 16.66 10.26
N THR A 105 6.05 17.01 9.34
CA THR A 105 6.25 16.28 8.08
C THR A 105 7.58 15.52 8.06
N MET A 106 7.75 14.66 7.06
CA MET A 106 8.98 13.91 6.82
C MET A 106 9.27 13.88 5.32
N SER A 107 10.54 14.08 4.94
CA SER A 107 11.01 13.95 3.57
C SER A 107 11.96 12.76 3.44
N TYR A 108 11.94 12.07 2.31
CA TYR A 108 12.74 10.88 2.06
C TYR A 108 12.85 10.60 0.55
N LEU A 109 13.77 9.70 0.19
CA LEU A 109 13.87 9.12 -1.15
C LEU A 109 13.56 7.63 -1.09
N THR A 110 12.64 7.17 -1.93
CA THR A 110 12.29 5.74 -2.01
C THR A 110 13.00 5.08 -3.17
N ARG A 111 13.73 3.99 -2.88
CA ARG A 111 14.25 3.06 -3.89
C ARG A 111 13.41 1.78 -3.84
N ARG A 112 12.80 1.43 -4.97
CA ARG A 112 12.05 0.18 -5.14
C ARG A 112 12.84 -0.79 -6.00
N ARG A 113 13.00 -2.02 -5.51
CA ARG A 113 13.63 -3.13 -6.23
C ARG A 113 12.68 -4.31 -6.28
N LEU A 114 12.60 -4.96 -7.44
CA LEU A 114 11.86 -6.20 -7.63
C LEU A 114 12.85 -7.34 -7.84
N GLU A 115 12.72 -8.40 -7.06
CA GLU A 115 13.52 -9.62 -7.16
C GLU A 115 12.61 -10.78 -7.54
N PHE A 116 12.93 -11.49 -8.62
CA PHE A 116 12.14 -12.64 -9.04
C PHE A 116 12.32 -13.79 -8.04
N LEU A 117 11.22 -14.43 -7.62
CA LEU A 117 11.24 -15.55 -6.67
C LEU A 117 10.96 -16.88 -7.40
N PRO A 118 11.98 -17.69 -7.76
CA PRO A 118 11.78 -18.91 -8.54
C PRO A 118 10.79 -19.88 -7.88
N ASP A 119 10.87 -20.06 -6.57
CA ASP A 119 10.05 -21.00 -5.80
C ASP A 119 8.56 -20.62 -5.70
N ARG A 120 8.24 -19.36 -6.03
CA ARG A 120 6.86 -18.83 -6.00
C ARG A 120 6.25 -18.72 -7.40
N ASN A 121 6.95 -19.21 -8.42
CA ASN A 121 6.56 -19.11 -9.82
C ASN A 121 6.55 -20.47 -10.51
N VAL A 122 5.80 -20.55 -11.61
CA VAL A 122 5.84 -21.72 -12.48
C VAL A 122 7.22 -21.79 -13.17
N PRO A 123 7.87 -22.97 -13.23
CA PRO A 123 9.14 -23.12 -13.92
C PRO A 123 9.06 -22.63 -15.37
N GLY A 124 10.03 -21.78 -15.76
CA GLY A 124 10.10 -21.24 -17.12
C GLY A 124 9.08 -20.15 -17.45
N ILE A 125 8.37 -19.58 -16.46
CA ILE A 125 7.38 -18.51 -16.71
C ILE A 125 7.97 -17.29 -17.43
N LEU A 126 9.23 -16.95 -17.15
CA LEU A 126 9.92 -15.83 -17.80
C LEU A 126 10.26 -16.10 -19.28
N ASN A 127 10.28 -17.37 -19.70
CA ASN A 127 10.53 -17.76 -21.10
C ASN A 127 9.21 -17.93 -21.89
N LYS A 128 8.06 -17.70 -21.26
CA LYS A 128 6.75 -17.85 -21.91
C LYS A 128 6.49 -16.65 -22.82
N THR A 129 6.27 -16.91 -24.10
CA THR A 129 5.78 -15.90 -25.04
C THR A 129 4.32 -15.55 -24.74
N ILE A 130 4.03 -14.25 -24.69
CA ILE A 130 2.70 -13.70 -24.47
C ILE A 130 2.39 -12.67 -25.53
N VAL A 131 1.15 -12.65 -26.00
CA VAL A 131 0.64 -11.65 -26.93
C VAL A 131 -0.13 -10.61 -26.12
N VAL A 132 0.35 -9.37 -26.17
CA VAL A 132 -0.23 -8.22 -25.46
C VAL A 132 -0.35 -7.03 -26.42
N PRO A 133 -1.24 -6.06 -26.12
CA PRO A 133 -1.32 -4.84 -26.92
C PRO A 133 0.02 -4.10 -26.97
N ASN A 134 0.32 -3.46 -28.11
CA ASN A 134 1.50 -2.60 -28.24
C ASN A 134 1.28 -1.31 -27.43
N ILE A 135 1.85 -1.29 -26.21
CA ILE A 135 1.69 -0.17 -25.27
C ILE A 135 2.29 1.12 -25.83
N SER A 136 3.42 1.05 -26.54
CA SER A 136 4.07 2.24 -27.11
C SER A 136 3.19 2.91 -28.16
N LEU A 137 2.57 2.11 -29.04
CA LEU A 137 1.62 2.61 -30.03
C LEU A 137 0.40 3.23 -29.34
N LEU A 138 -0.20 2.52 -28.39
CA LEU A 138 -1.37 3.01 -27.66
C LEU A 138 -1.08 4.34 -26.94
N ALA A 139 0.07 4.44 -26.27
CA ALA A 139 0.48 5.67 -25.59
C ALA A 139 0.65 6.85 -26.55
N SER A 140 1.27 6.63 -27.72
CA SER A 140 1.42 7.69 -28.74
C SER A 140 0.08 8.17 -29.30
N LEU A 141 -0.87 7.26 -29.51
CA LEU A 141 -2.20 7.61 -30.00
C LEU A 141 -2.99 8.38 -28.95
N LEU A 142 -2.90 7.98 -27.67
CA LEU A 142 -3.54 8.69 -26.57
C LEU A 142 -3.04 10.14 -26.45
N GLN A 143 -1.73 10.35 -26.57
CA GLN A 143 -1.17 11.70 -26.55
C GLN A 143 -1.69 12.54 -27.73
N PHE A 144 -1.69 11.96 -28.93
CA PHE A 144 -2.22 12.63 -30.13
C PHE A 144 -3.67 13.07 -29.95
N PHE A 145 -4.54 12.20 -29.43
CA PHE A 145 -5.94 12.57 -29.16
C PHE A 145 -6.10 13.58 -28.03
N ALA A 146 -5.19 13.60 -27.05
CA ALA A 146 -5.21 14.61 -25.99
C ALA A 146 -4.83 16.01 -26.50
N ASP A 147 -4.02 16.10 -27.54
CA ASP A 147 -3.60 17.37 -28.15
C ASP A 147 -4.66 17.94 -29.12
N GLU A 148 -5.62 17.12 -29.59
CA GLU A 148 -6.74 17.53 -30.46
C GLU A 148 -7.99 18.02 -29.71
N LEU A 149 -8.04 17.85 -28.38
CA LEU A 149 -9.14 18.28 -27.49
C LEU A 149 -8.84 19.64 -26.81
#